data_AF-A0A2K2VPB6-F1
#
_entry.id   AF-A0A2K2VPB6-F1
#
_cell.length_a   1.000
_cell.length_b   1.000
_cell.length_c   1.000
_cell.angle_alpha   90.00
_cell.angle_beta   90.00
_cell.angle_gamma   90.00
#
_symmetry.space_group_name_H-M   'P 1'
#
loop_
_entity.id
_entity.type
_entity.pdbx_description
1 polymer ?
#
loop_
_entity_poly.entity_id
_entity_poly.type
_entity_poly.pdbx_seq_one_letter_code
_entity_poly.pdbx_strand_id
1 'polypeptide(L)'
;MVKKAALFILFCTLLNASEFDKYCLNCHGGDFKFHVIMKKYTLKYSSEQRIKKAIFEYLKEPLSTKSILPSEYIQRFGIKEKSSLDDETLKRMIDIYYERFSFQSKLY
;
A
#
# COMPACT_ATOMS: atom_id res chain seq x y z
N MET A 1 -33.11 -19.99 18.27
CA MET A 1 -32.22 -18.88 18.66
C MET A 1 -30.77 -19.10 18.20
N VAL A 2 -30.23 -20.31 18.31
CA VAL A 2 -28.86 -20.67 17.86
C VAL A 2 -28.60 -20.38 16.37
N LYS A 3 -29.56 -20.69 15.48
CA LYS A 3 -29.42 -20.42 14.03
C LYS A 3 -29.27 -18.92 13.68
N LYS A 4 -29.93 -18.03 14.44
CA LYS A 4 -29.81 -16.57 14.24
C LYS A 4 -28.47 -16.03 14.76
N ALA A 5 -27.97 -16.60 15.86
CA ALA A 5 -26.65 -16.27 16.40
C ALA A 5 -25.52 -16.75 15.47
N ALA A 6 -25.63 -17.95 14.89
CA ALA A 6 -24.67 -18.46 13.91
C ALA A 6 -24.61 -17.59 12.64
N LEU A 7 -25.77 -17.11 12.15
CA LEU A 7 -25.84 -16.20 11.01
C LEU A 7 -25.20 -14.83 11.31
N PHE A 8 -25.36 -14.34 12.55
CA PHE A 8 -24.76 -13.07 12.99
C PHE A 8 -23.23 -13.17 13.13
N ILE A 9 -22.72 -14.27 13.68
CA ILE A 9 -21.27 -14.53 13.79
C ILE A 9 -20.63 -14.64 12.40
N LEU A 10 -21.30 -15.29 11.44
CA LEU A 10 -20.84 -15.38 10.05
C LEU A 10 -20.82 -14.01 9.36
N PHE A 11 -21.74 -13.11 9.71
CA PHE A 11 -21.77 -11.75 9.17
C PHE A 11 -20.63 -10.89 9.72
N CYS A 12 -20.25 -11.07 10.99
CA CYS A 12 -19.16 -10.32 11.62
C CYS A 12 -17.78 -10.61 11.01
N THR A 13 -17.52 -11.80 10.48
CA THR A 13 -16.25 -12.12 9.82
C THR A 13 -16.09 -11.43 8.46
N LEU A 14 -17.20 -11.08 7.81
CA LEU A 14 -17.22 -10.36 6.52
C LEU A 14 -16.97 -8.86 6.67
N LEU A 15 -17.09 -8.30 7.88
CA LEU A 15 -16.94 -6.88 8.17
C LEU A 15 -15.49 -6.46 8.51
N ASN A 16 -14.54 -7.40 8.52
CA ASN A 16 -13.14 -7.06 8.73
C ASN A 16 -12.53 -6.42 7.47
N ALA A 17 -12.53 -5.09 7.42
CA ALA A 17 -11.73 -4.35 6.46
C ALA A 17 -10.25 -4.68 6.67
N SER A 18 -9.51 -4.96 5.60
CA SER A 18 -8.10 -5.31 5.77
C SER A 18 -7.32 -4.11 6.30
N GLU A 19 -6.23 -4.35 7.04
CA GLU A 19 -5.40 -3.26 7.56
C GLU A 19 -4.91 -2.32 6.46
N PHE A 20 -4.61 -2.86 5.28
CA PHE A 20 -4.27 -2.08 4.10
C PHE A 20 -5.42 -1.17 3.66
N ASP A 21 -6.67 -1.62 3.74
CA ASP A 21 -7.82 -0.80 3.39
C ASP A 21 -7.99 0.34 4.39
N LYS A 22 -7.79 0.05 5.68
CA LYS A 22 -7.81 1.04 6.75
C LYS A 22 -6.73 2.12 6.57
N TYR A 23 -5.49 1.72 6.29
CA TYR A 23 -4.35 2.65 6.28
C TYR A 23 -4.06 3.28 4.91
N CYS A 24 -4.43 2.62 3.81
CA CYS A 24 -4.13 3.08 2.46
C CYS A 24 -5.40 3.48 1.71
N LEU A 25 -6.48 2.69 1.77
CA LEU A 25 -7.67 2.98 0.96
C LEU A 25 -8.56 4.09 1.51
N ASN A 26 -8.44 4.42 2.80
CA ASN A 26 -9.15 5.56 3.40
C ASN A 26 -8.83 6.88 2.65
N CYS A 27 -7.56 7.09 2.29
CA CYS A 27 -7.14 8.24 1.49
C CYS A 27 -7.09 7.94 -0.02
N HIS A 28 -6.75 6.71 -0.42
CA HIS A 28 -6.67 6.30 -1.81
C HIS A 28 -7.88 5.43 -2.17
N GLY A 29 -8.93 6.04 -2.74
CA GLY A 29 -10.09 5.27 -3.21
C GLY A 29 -9.73 4.17 -4.21
N GLY A 30 -10.70 3.31 -4.54
CA GLY A 30 -10.49 2.13 -5.40
C GLY A 30 -9.93 2.44 -6.80
N ASP A 31 -10.08 3.67 -7.28
CA ASP A 31 -9.56 4.11 -8.57
C ASP A 31 -8.05 4.42 -8.57
N PHE A 32 -7.42 4.51 -7.39
CA PHE A 32 -6.00 4.78 -7.30
C PHE A 32 -5.18 3.67 -7.95
N LYS A 33 -4.27 4.06 -8.84
CA LYS A 33 -3.53 3.14 -9.71
C LYS A 33 -2.31 2.53 -8.99
N PHE A 34 -2.56 1.85 -7.88
CA PHE A 34 -1.55 1.16 -7.06
C PHE A 34 -0.61 0.26 -7.90
N HIS A 35 -1.15 -0.47 -8.88
CA HIS A 35 -0.38 -1.32 -9.79
C HIS A 35 0.56 -0.52 -10.72
N VAL A 36 0.17 0.69 -11.14
CA VAL A 36 1.04 1.55 -11.98
C VAL A 36 2.22 2.05 -11.17
N ILE A 37 1.98 2.46 -9.92
CA ILE A 37 3.04 2.88 -9.01
C ILE A 37 4.01 1.72 -8.73
N MET A 38 3.47 0.52 -8.45
CA MET A 38 4.29 -0.68 -8.22
C MET A 38 5.12 -1.02 -9.46
N LYS A 39 4.54 -0.97 -10.66
CA LYS A 39 5.27 -1.18 -11.92
C LYS A 39 6.47 -0.26 -12.06
N LYS A 40 6.35 1.04 -11.69
CA LYS A 40 7.48 1.97 -11.72
C LYS A 40 8.57 1.56 -10.71
N TYR A 41 8.20 1.16 -9.50
CA TYR A 41 9.16 0.62 -8.52
C TYR A 41 9.85 -0.63 -9.03
N THR A 42 9.11 -1.58 -9.62
CA THR A 42 9.67 -2.80 -10.21
C THR A 42 10.70 -2.48 -11.29
N LEU A 43 10.38 -1.55 -12.20
CA LEU A 43 11.29 -1.13 -13.26
C LEU A 43 12.57 -0.46 -12.72
N LYS A 44 12.46 0.34 -11.65
CA LYS A 44 13.61 1.09 -11.09
C LYS A 44 14.51 0.23 -10.20
N TYR A 45 13.94 -0.66 -9.40
CA TYR A 45 14.67 -1.33 -8.32
C TYR A 45 14.81 -2.84 -8.48
N SER A 46 14.10 -3.49 -9.41
CA SER A 46 14.24 -4.91 -9.84
C SER A 46 14.19 -6.03 -8.78
N SER A 47 14.28 -5.74 -7.48
CA SER A 47 14.22 -6.71 -6.39
C SER A 47 13.27 -6.24 -5.30
N GLU A 48 12.55 -7.18 -4.72
CA GLU A 48 11.60 -6.94 -3.63
C GLU A 48 12.21 -6.12 -2.50
N GLN A 49 13.38 -6.53 -2.00
CA GLN A 49 14.06 -5.85 -0.90
C GLN A 49 14.34 -4.38 -1.21
N ARG A 50 14.81 -4.06 -2.43
CA ARG A 50 15.10 -2.67 -2.83
C ARG A 50 13.81 -1.87 -3.03
N ILE A 51 12.76 -2.49 -3.58
CA ILE A 51 11.44 -1.87 -3.73
C ILE A 51 10.86 -1.51 -2.36
N LYS A 52 10.78 -2.48 -1.45
CA LYS A 52 10.23 -2.28 -0.10
C LYS A 52 11.02 -1.21 0.68
N LYS A 53 12.36 -1.25 0.59
CA LYS A 53 13.23 -0.23 1.19
C LYS A 53 12.97 1.17 0.63
N ALA A 54 12.89 1.33 -0.70
CA ALA A 54 12.65 2.62 -1.32
C ALA A 54 11.27 3.21 -0.95
N ILE A 55 10.23 2.37 -0.91
CA ILE A 55 8.89 2.80 -0.48
C ILE A 55 8.92 3.23 0.99
N PHE A 56 9.56 2.44 1.86
CA PHE A 56 9.67 2.74 3.29
C PHE A 56 10.37 4.08 3.54
N GLU A 57 11.54 4.28 2.92
CA GLU A 57 12.31 5.52 3.04
C GLU A 57 11.52 6.73 2.52
N TYR A 58 10.84 6.59 1.38
CA TYR A 58 10.01 7.66 0.83
C TYR A 58 8.82 8.01 1.73
N LEU A 59 8.14 7.02 2.33
CA LEU A 59 6.99 7.27 3.20
C LEU A 59 7.40 7.84 4.57
N LYS A 60 8.61 7.53 5.07
CA LYS A 60 9.15 8.11 6.31
C LYS A 60 9.70 9.51 6.13
N GLU A 61 10.29 9.80 4.98
CA GLU A 61 10.87 11.09 4.65
C GLU A 61 10.60 11.43 3.17
N PRO A 62 9.40 11.92 2.86
CA PRO A 62 9.03 12.23 1.48
C PRO A 62 9.88 13.40 0.97
N LEU A 63 10.71 13.13 -0.03
CA LEU A 63 11.47 14.12 -0.79
C LEU A 63 11.20 13.96 -2.27
N SER A 64 11.15 15.06 -3.02
CA SER A 64 10.86 15.03 -4.46
C SER A 64 11.86 14.17 -5.23
N THR A 65 13.13 14.22 -4.82
CA THR A 65 14.24 13.41 -5.35
C THR A 65 14.13 11.92 -5.02
N LYS A 66 13.42 11.56 -3.95
CA LYS A 66 13.17 10.17 -3.53
C LYS A 66 11.89 9.58 -4.13
N SER A 67 11.03 10.42 -4.73
CA SER A 67 9.77 9.97 -5.31
C SER A 67 9.99 9.09 -6.54
N ILE A 68 9.08 8.13 -6.73
CA ILE A 68 8.98 7.34 -7.96
C ILE A 68 8.20 8.08 -9.06
N LEU A 69 7.51 9.16 -8.69
CA LEU A 69 6.72 9.97 -9.62
C LEU A 69 7.62 11.00 -10.32
N PRO A 70 7.31 11.34 -11.59
CA PRO A 70 7.98 12.42 -12.29
C PRO A 70 7.80 13.77 -11.57
N SER A 71 8.75 14.69 -11.79
CA SER A 71 8.73 16.05 -11.22
C SER A 71 7.44 16.80 -11.50
N GLU A 72 6.89 16.64 -12.69
CA GLU A 72 5.68 17.35 -13.15
C GLU A 72 4.45 16.91 -12.34
N TYR A 73 4.40 15.63 -11.95
CA TYR A 73 3.36 15.12 -11.07
C TYR A 73 3.46 15.72 -9.66
N ILE A 74 4.69 15.83 -9.14
CA ILE A 74 4.92 16.41 -7.81
C ILE A 74 4.57 17.90 -7.81
N GLN A 75 4.90 18.63 -8.88
CA GLN A 75 4.52 20.04 -9.02
C GLN A 75 3.00 20.23 -9.05
N ARG A 76 2.27 19.31 -9.71
CA ARG A 76 0.81 19.43 -9.85
C ARG A 76 0.03 18.97 -8.61
N PHE A 77 0.46 17.89 -7.97
CA PHE A 77 -0.30 17.22 -6.91
C PHE A 77 0.33 17.36 -5.52
N GLY A 78 1.50 18.00 -5.44
CA GLY A 78 2.28 18.07 -4.22
C GLY A 78 3.06 16.79 -3.94
N ILE A 79 3.84 16.85 -2.86
CA ILE A 79 4.54 15.69 -2.33
C ILE A 79 3.66 14.96 -1.30
N LYS A 80 3.87 13.66 -1.14
CA LYS A 80 3.14 12.87 -0.16
C LYS A 80 3.49 13.35 1.25
N GLU A 81 2.48 13.46 2.12
CA GLU A 81 2.70 13.70 3.55
C GLU A 81 3.45 12.54 4.23
N LYS A 82 4.30 12.87 5.19
CA LYS A 82 5.04 11.90 6.01
C LYS A 82 4.09 10.92 6.70
N SER A 83 4.42 9.63 6.67
CA SER A 83 3.66 8.60 7.38
C SER A 83 3.71 8.80 8.89
N SER A 84 2.55 8.70 9.54
CA SER A 84 2.40 8.67 11.00
C SER A 84 2.46 7.27 11.59
N LEU A 85 2.54 6.22 10.76
CA LEU A 85 2.65 4.84 11.21
C LEU A 85 4.01 4.57 11.83
N ASP A 86 4.03 3.71 12.85
CA ASP A 86 5.27 3.15 13.37
C ASP A 86 5.96 2.27 12.31
N ASP A 87 7.24 2.00 12.52
CA ASP A 87 8.08 1.33 11.53
C ASP A 87 7.64 -0.10 11.25
N GLU A 88 7.10 -0.81 12.24
CA GLU A 88 6.65 -2.19 12.09
C GLU A 88 5.37 -2.24 11.24
N THR A 89 4.39 -1.43 11.61
CA THR A 89 3.13 -1.31 10.86
C THR A 89 3.38 -0.84 9.43
N LEU A 90 4.26 0.15 9.24
CA LEU A 90 4.59 0.64 7.90
C LEU A 90 5.22 -0.44 7.02
N LYS A 91 6.18 -1.22 7.55
CA LYS A 91 6.79 -2.34 6.83
C LYS A 91 5.76 -3.38 6.44
N ARG A 92 4.89 -3.76 7.38
CA ARG A 92 3.79 -4.71 7.14
C ARG A 92 2.83 -4.23 6.03
N MET A 93 2.48 -2.95 6.02
CA MET A 93 1.62 -2.38 4.96
C MET A 93 2.32 -2.38 3.60
N ILE A 94 3.64 -2.15 3.57
CA ILE A 94 4.45 -2.22 2.34
C ILE A 94 4.56 -3.67 1.84
N ASP A 95 4.65 -4.65 2.74
CA ASP A 95 4.63 -6.07 2.38
C ASP A 95 3.30 -6.42 1.70
N ILE A 96 2.17 -6.06 2.32
CA ILE A 96 0.83 -6.27 1.74
C ILE A 96 0.70 -5.55 0.40
N TYR A 97 1.20 -4.31 0.30
CA TYR A 97 1.20 -3.56 -0.95
C TYR A 97 1.97 -4.29 -2.06
N TYR A 98 3.16 -4.80 -1.73
CA TYR A 98 3.99 -5.53 -2.66
C TYR A 98 3.32 -6.83 -3.13
N GLU A 99 2.79 -7.62 -2.20
CA GLU A 99 2.10 -8.88 -2.51
C GLU A 99 0.88 -8.67 -3.40
N ARG A 100 0.05 -7.65 -3.10
CA ARG A 100 -1.18 -7.36 -3.86
C ARG A 100 -0.90 -6.90 -5.29
N PHE A 101 0.16 -6.14 -5.52
CA PHE A 101 0.33 -5.37 -6.77
C PHE A 101 1.62 -5.67 -7.54
N SER A 102 2.57 -6.43 -6.99
CA SER A 102 3.71 -6.89 -7.78
C SER A 102 3.28 -8.00 -8.75
N PHE A 103 3.93 -8.07 -9.90
CA PHE A 103 3.70 -9.17 -10.85
C PHE A 103 4.40 -10.46 -10.40
N GLN A 104 5.50 -10.34 -9.64
CA GLN A 104 6.30 -11.48 -9.19
C GLN A 104 5.54 -12.35 -8.16
N SER A 105 4.68 -11.77 -7.33
CA SER A 105 3.84 -12.52 -6.39
C SER A 105 2.77 -13.40 -7.04
N LYS A 106 2.56 -13.27 -8.37
CA LYS A 106 1.53 -14.04 -9.11
C LYS A 106 2.10 -15.22 -9.90
N LEU A 107 3.42 -15.40 -9.91
CA LEU A 107 4.12 -16.43 -10.71
C LEU A 107 4.54 -17.66 -9.90
N TYR A 108 4.29 -17.67 -8.60
CA TYR A 108 4.64 -18.76 -7.67
C TYR A 108 3.40 -19.22 -6.90
#